data_AF-A0A7S4UE61-F1
#
_entry.id   AF-A0A7S4UE61-F1
#
_cell.length_a   1.000
_cell.length_b   1.000
_cell.length_c   1.000
_cell.angle_alpha   90.00
_cell.angle_beta   90.00
_cell.angle_gamma   90.00
#
_symmetry.space_group_name_H-M   'P 1'
#
loop_
_entity.id
_entity.type
_entity.pdbx_description
1 polymer ?
#
loop_
_entity_poly.entity_id
_entity_poly.type
_entity_poly.pdbx_seq_one_letter_code
_entity_poly.pdbx_strand_id
1 'polypeptide(L)'
;MILNIGLLAGEEQWMIAAIMGADMGMIFAGYMGSVALVPTVKWLWFVIGLVVYIPVVIALVRIFRQCVLDKYDMDRIELYGKVSLLTVVSWSVYPFVWLLSVGTGGLGVSAESILYALLDVTSKCFFSFMIIQMDVYESASAETQKEYV
;
A
#
# COMPACT_ATOMS: atom_id res chain seq x y z
N MET A 1 5.52 2.51 -3.30
CA MET A 1 4.22 3.16 -3.00
C MET A 1 4.18 3.71 -1.58
N ILE A 2 4.40 2.87 -0.55
CA ILE A 2 4.46 3.28 0.87
C ILE A 2 5.43 4.45 1.09
N LEU A 3 6.64 4.40 0.50
CA LEU A 3 7.60 5.50 0.59
C LEU A 3 7.01 6.84 0.12
N ASN A 4 6.33 6.88 -1.03
CA ASN A 4 5.73 8.11 -1.56
C ASN A 4 4.63 8.64 -0.63
N ILE A 5 3.80 7.75 -0.07
CA ILE A 5 2.73 8.13 0.86
C ILE A 5 3.30 8.62 2.19
N GLY A 6 4.35 7.97 2.70
CA GLY A 6 5.03 8.38 3.94
C GLY A 6 5.74 9.72 3.81
N LEU A 7 6.40 9.97 2.67
CA LEU A 7 7.00 11.27 2.36
C LEU A 7 5.95 12.35 2.17
N LEU A 8 4.83 12.04 1.50
CA LEU A 8 3.68 12.94 1.40
C LEU A 8 3.10 13.27 2.78
N ALA A 9 3.13 12.33 3.71
CA ALA A 9 2.69 12.53 5.08
C ALA A 9 3.67 13.30 5.97
N GLY A 10 4.92 13.46 5.54
CA GLY A 10 5.98 14.04 6.37
C GLY A 10 6.31 13.19 7.60
N GLU A 11 6.19 11.86 7.47
CA GLU A 11 6.42 10.91 8.55
C GLU A 11 7.90 10.59 8.76
N GLU A 12 8.22 10.08 9.95
CA GLU A 12 9.61 9.75 10.28
C GLU A 12 10.12 8.55 9.45
N GLN A 13 11.36 8.65 8.98
CA GLN A 13 11.97 7.66 8.09
C GLN A 13 11.99 6.24 8.67
N TRP A 14 12.18 6.10 9.99
CA TRP A 14 12.18 4.78 10.64
C TRP A 14 10.80 4.13 10.60
N MET A 15 9.72 4.92 10.75
CA MET A 15 8.36 4.42 10.69
C MET A 15 8.04 4.00 9.26
N ILE A 16 8.38 4.83 8.27
CA ILE A 16 8.23 4.49 6.85
C ILE A 16 8.97 3.18 6.52
N ALA A 17 10.22 3.04 7.00
CA ALA A 17 11.02 1.84 6.80
C ALA A 17 10.40 0.60 7.48
N ALA A 18 9.85 0.74 8.69
CA ALA A 18 9.17 -0.34 9.39
C ALA A 18 7.93 -0.83 8.63
N ILE A 19 7.11 0.10 8.11
CA ILE A 19 5.92 -0.25 7.32
C ILE A 19 6.31 -0.87 5.97
N MET A 20 7.38 -0.41 5.33
CA MET A 20 7.95 -1.08 4.16
C MET A 20 8.46 -2.50 4.47
N GLY A 21 9.06 -2.71 5.64
CA GLY A 21 9.47 -4.03 6.10
C GLY A 21 8.28 -4.98 6.32
N ALA A 22 7.20 -4.47 6.93
CA ALA A 22 5.96 -5.21 7.09
C ALA A 22 5.34 -5.56 5.73
N ASP A 23 5.31 -4.63 4.79
CA ASP A 23 4.85 -4.85 3.41
C ASP A 23 5.65 -5.96 2.71
N MET A 24 6.98 -5.94 2.83
CA MET A 24 7.83 -7.01 2.31
C MET A 24 7.49 -8.37 2.94
N GLY A 25 7.26 -8.40 4.25
CA GLY A 25 6.82 -9.61 4.97
C GLY A 25 5.47 -10.14 4.46
N MET A 26 4.52 -9.25 4.18
CA MET A 26 3.22 -9.60 3.59
C MET A 26 3.40 -10.22 2.19
N ILE A 27 4.21 -9.61 1.32
CA ILE A 27 4.47 -10.14 -0.03
C ILE A 27 5.15 -11.51 0.04
N PHE A 28 6.13 -11.67 0.95
CA PHE A 28 6.80 -12.95 1.17
C PHE A 28 5.82 -14.03 1.65
N ALA A 29 4.94 -13.72 2.60
CA ALA A 29 3.91 -14.65 3.06
C ALA A 29 2.96 -15.06 1.93
N GLY A 30 2.54 -14.10 1.08
CA GLY A 30 1.73 -14.39 -0.11
C GLY A 30 2.43 -15.34 -1.08
N TYR A 31 3.72 -15.11 -1.37
CA TYR A 31 4.53 -16.01 -2.20
C TYR A 31 4.60 -17.43 -1.62
N MET A 32 4.91 -17.55 -0.32
CA MET A 32 4.97 -18.84 0.37
C MET A 32 3.63 -19.58 0.35
N GLY A 33 2.51 -18.85 0.47
CA GLY A 33 1.17 -19.41 0.31
C GLY A 33 0.89 -19.93 -1.10
N SER A 34 1.39 -19.24 -2.13
CA SER A 34 1.18 -19.62 -3.53
C SER A 34 1.99 -20.85 -3.96
N VAL A 35 3.20 -21.04 -3.42
CA VAL A 35 4.04 -22.22 -3.73
C VAL A 35 3.78 -23.43 -2.83
N ALA A 36 3.02 -23.26 -1.75
CA ALA A 36 2.71 -24.33 -0.82
C ALA A 36 1.86 -25.42 -1.48
N LEU A 37 2.39 -26.65 -1.49
CA LEU A 37 1.70 -27.84 -2.01
C LEU A 37 0.66 -28.39 -1.02
N VAL A 38 0.87 -28.17 0.28
CA VAL A 38 -0.03 -28.63 1.34
C VAL A 38 -1.10 -27.55 1.60
N PRO A 39 -2.40 -27.87 1.48
CA PRO A 39 -3.47 -26.88 1.67
C PRO A 39 -3.42 -26.15 3.01
N THR A 40 -3.16 -26.85 4.11
CA THR A 40 -3.07 -26.24 5.44
C THR A 40 -1.95 -25.21 5.54
N VAL A 41 -0.80 -25.49 4.93
CA VAL A 41 0.36 -24.56 4.92
C VAL A 41 0.07 -23.35 4.04
N LYS A 42 -0.61 -23.55 2.91
CA LYS A 42 -1.10 -22.46 2.04
C LYS A 42 -1.97 -21.48 2.82
N TRP A 43 -2.98 -21.98 3.52
CA TRP A 43 -3.90 -21.15 4.30
C TRP A 43 -3.23 -20.49 5.51
N LEU A 44 -2.28 -21.17 6.15
CA LEU A 44 -1.47 -20.57 7.23
C LEU A 44 -0.73 -19.34 6.75
N TRP A 45 -0.02 -19.43 5.61
CA TRP A 45 0.71 -18.31 5.03
C TRP A 45 -0.21 -17.18 4.58
N PHE A 46 -1.37 -17.51 4.04
CA PHE A 46 -2.38 -16.50 3.71
C PHE A 46 -2.85 -15.72 4.93
N VAL A 47 -3.17 -16.40 6.04
CA VAL A 47 -3.56 -15.75 7.30
C VAL A 47 -2.44 -14.91 7.87
N ILE A 48 -1.19 -15.40 7.85
CA ILE A 48 -0.01 -14.61 8.27
C ILE A 48 0.08 -13.33 7.43
N GLY A 49 -0.05 -13.42 6.11
CA GLY A 49 -0.04 -12.26 5.22
C GLY A 49 -1.14 -11.25 5.57
N LEU A 50 -2.36 -11.70 5.85
CA LEU A 50 -3.46 -10.83 6.29
C LEU A 50 -3.18 -10.17 7.64
N VAL A 51 -2.61 -10.90 8.60
CA VAL A 51 -2.24 -10.35 9.93
C VAL A 51 -1.17 -9.26 9.78
N VAL A 52 -0.18 -9.47 8.90
CA VAL A 52 0.87 -8.48 8.61
C VAL A 52 0.32 -7.28 7.81
N TYR A 53 -0.73 -7.48 7.01
CA TYR A 53 -1.38 -6.38 6.28
C TYR A 53 -2.12 -5.39 7.20
N ILE A 54 -2.71 -5.86 8.31
CA ILE A 54 -3.43 -5.01 9.27
C ILE A 54 -2.61 -3.80 9.76
N PRO A 55 -1.38 -3.96 10.31
CA PRO A 55 -0.60 -2.81 10.75
C PRO A 55 -0.23 -1.86 9.61
N VAL A 56 -0.05 -2.35 8.37
CA VAL A 56 0.18 -1.50 7.19
C VAL A 56 -1.03 -0.59 6.93
N VAL A 57 -2.24 -1.14 6.96
CA VAL A 57 -3.48 -0.36 6.80
C VAL A 57 -3.66 0.64 7.94
N ILE A 58 -3.40 0.23 9.19
CA ILE A 58 -3.49 1.13 10.35
C ILE A 58 -2.52 2.30 10.19
N ALA A 59 -1.28 2.04 9.77
CA ALA A 59 -0.29 3.08 9.55
C ALA A 59 -0.76 4.09 8.49
N LEU A 60 -1.28 3.61 7.35
CA LEU A 60 -1.78 4.47 6.27
C LEU A 60 -3.02 5.28 6.66
N VAL A 61 -3.99 4.68 7.34
CA VAL A 61 -5.28 5.35 7.60
C VAL A 61 -5.26 6.21 8.86
N ARG A 62 -4.42 5.88 9.84
CA ARG A 62 -4.42 6.52 11.16
C ARG A 62 -3.13 7.29 11.40
N ILE A 63 -1.99 6.60 11.42
CA ILE A 63 -0.70 7.17 11.85
C ILE A 63 -0.27 8.28 10.89
N PHE A 64 -0.06 7.93 9.62
CA PHE A 64 0.37 8.86 8.59
C PHE A 64 -0.67 9.96 8.35
N ARG A 65 -1.96 9.61 8.45
CA ARG A 65 -3.05 10.59 8.34
C ARG A 65 -2.97 11.65 9.45
N GLN A 66 -2.70 11.24 10.69
CA GLN A 66 -2.53 12.20 11.81
C GLN A 66 -1.34 13.12 11.55
N CYS A 67 -0.20 12.57 11.12
CA CYS A 67 0.97 13.39 10.81
C CYS A 67 0.69 14.44 9.72
N VAL A 68 -0.11 14.09 8.70
CA VAL A 68 -0.49 15.07 7.65
C VAL A 68 -1.36 16.18 8.24
N LEU A 69 -2.35 15.83 9.06
CA LEU A 69 -3.28 16.77 9.67
C LEU A 69 -2.57 17.77 10.61
N ASP A 70 -1.49 17.34 11.25
CA ASP A 70 -0.75 18.15 12.22
C ASP A 70 0.27 19.10 11.55
N LYS A 71 0.79 18.74 10.37
CA LYS A 71 1.92 19.44 9.73
C LYS A 71 1.55 20.27 8.50
N TYR A 72 0.48 19.92 7.80
CA TYR A 72 0.23 20.43 6.45
C TYR A 72 -1.16 21.06 6.27
N ASP A 73 -1.31 21.73 5.14
CA ASP A 73 -2.50 22.44 4.72
C ASP A 73 -3.60 21.52 4.16
N MET A 74 -4.79 22.10 3.95
CA MET A 74 -5.98 21.36 3.52
C MET A 74 -5.78 20.66 2.17
N ASP A 75 -5.04 21.27 1.24
CA ASP A 75 -4.81 20.69 -0.09
C ASP A 75 -4.00 19.39 -0.01
N ARG A 76 -2.93 19.37 0.80
CA ARG A 76 -2.14 18.16 1.03
C ARG A 76 -2.90 17.10 1.82
N ILE A 77 -3.70 17.50 2.81
CA ILE A 77 -4.58 16.60 3.57
C ILE A 77 -5.57 15.89 2.64
N GLU A 78 -6.19 16.62 1.71
CA GLU A 78 -7.11 16.04 0.73
C GLU A 78 -6.42 15.08 -0.23
N LEU A 79 -5.25 15.46 -0.76
CA LEU A 79 -4.46 14.57 -1.61
C LEU A 79 -4.12 13.28 -0.89
N TYR A 80 -3.58 13.40 0.33
CA TYR A 80 -3.25 12.25 1.17
C TYR A 80 -4.47 11.35 1.37
N GLY A 81 -5.63 11.93 1.71
CA GLY A 81 -6.87 11.19 1.89
C GLY A 81 -7.26 10.38 0.65
N LYS A 82 -7.21 10.99 -0.54
CA LYS A 82 -7.55 10.32 -1.80
C LYS A 82 -6.56 9.19 -2.13
N VAL A 83 -5.26 9.44 -1.97
CA VAL A 83 -4.19 8.48 -2.28
C VAL A 83 -4.17 7.31 -1.30
N SER A 84 -4.33 7.58 -0.01
CA SER A 84 -4.39 6.57 1.04
C SER A 84 -5.62 5.67 0.85
N LEU A 85 -6.78 6.24 0.54
CA LEU A 85 -8.00 5.48 0.26
C LEU A 85 -7.83 4.59 -0.98
N LEU A 86 -7.32 5.13 -2.10
CA LEU A 86 -7.05 4.35 -3.31
C LEU A 86 -6.11 3.17 -3.01
N THR A 87 -5.07 3.42 -2.22
CA THR A 87 -4.11 2.41 -1.80
C THR A 87 -4.78 1.29 -1.01
N VAL A 88 -5.48 1.62 0.07
CA VAL A 88 -6.11 0.61 0.93
C VAL A 88 -7.18 -0.17 0.19
N VAL A 89 -7.98 0.48 -0.64
CA VAL A 89 -9.01 -0.20 -1.44
C VAL A 89 -8.35 -1.15 -2.44
N SER A 90 -7.42 -0.67 -3.27
CA SER A 90 -6.75 -1.52 -4.26
C SER A 90 -6.01 -2.68 -3.61
N TRP A 91 -5.27 -2.43 -2.52
CA TRP A 91 -4.50 -3.45 -1.80
C TRP A 91 -5.39 -4.49 -1.14
N SER A 92 -6.55 -4.09 -0.61
CA SER A 92 -7.51 -5.03 -0.03
C SER A 92 -8.12 -5.97 -1.06
N VAL A 93 -8.17 -5.59 -2.34
CA VAL A 93 -8.71 -6.46 -3.41
C VAL A 93 -7.73 -7.57 -3.80
N TYR A 94 -6.41 -7.40 -3.65
CA TYR A 94 -5.42 -8.45 -3.92
C TYR A 94 -5.66 -9.76 -3.14
N PRO A 95 -5.86 -9.76 -1.81
CA PRO A 95 -6.15 -10.98 -1.07
C PRO A 95 -7.51 -11.57 -1.44
N PHE A 96 -8.49 -10.77 -1.89
CA PHE A 96 -9.75 -11.31 -2.43
C PHE A 96 -9.54 -12.04 -3.75
N VAL A 97 -8.74 -11.50 -4.68
CA VAL A 97 -8.40 -12.19 -5.92
C VAL A 97 -7.63 -13.47 -5.60
N TRP A 98 -6.65 -13.41 -4.70
CA TRP A 98 -5.88 -14.59 -4.27
C TRP A 98 -6.76 -15.68 -3.67
N LEU A 99 -7.74 -15.29 -2.84
CA LEU A 99 -8.70 -16.21 -2.22
C LEU A 99 -9.51 -16.98 -3.28
N LEU A 100 -9.96 -16.27 -4.31
CA LEU A 100 -10.77 -16.83 -5.39
C LEU A 100 -9.92 -17.60 -6.43
N SER A 101 -8.65 -17.25 -6.62
CA SER A 101 -7.74 -17.95 -7.53
C SER A 101 -6.96 -19.05 -6.81
N VAL A 102 -5.82 -18.71 -6.21
CA VAL A 102 -4.86 -19.65 -5.63
C VAL A 102 -5.43 -20.39 -4.42
N GLY A 103 -6.26 -19.72 -3.61
CA GLY A 103 -6.84 -20.29 -2.40
C GLY A 103 -7.86 -21.40 -2.69
N THR A 104 -8.86 -21.10 -3.52
CA THR A 104 -9.99 -22.00 -3.79
C THR A 104 -9.96 -22.69 -5.16
N GLY A 105 -9.13 -22.22 -6.09
CA GLY A 105 -9.10 -22.71 -7.48
C GLY A 105 -10.32 -22.29 -8.30
N GLY A 106 -11.10 -21.31 -7.83
CA GLY A 106 -12.36 -20.89 -8.46
C GLY A 106 -12.21 -20.04 -9.72
N LEU A 107 -11.05 -19.40 -9.90
CA LEU A 107 -10.71 -18.60 -11.08
C LEU A 107 -9.70 -19.33 -11.97
N GLY A 108 -9.95 -19.30 -13.28
CA GLY A 108 -8.96 -19.76 -14.27
C GLY A 108 -7.78 -18.79 -14.37
N VAL A 109 -6.59 -19.31 -14.72
CA VAL A 109 -5.32 -18.57 -14.78
C VAL A 109 -5.41 -17.29 -15.62
N SER A 110 -6.13 -17.33 -16.76
CA SER A 110 -6.32 -16.15 -17.61
C SER A 110 -7.14 -15.06 -16.93
N ALA A 111 -8.20 -15.44 -16.20
CA ALA A 111 -9.05 -14.49 -15.49
C ALA A 111 -8.32 -13.86 -14.30
N GLU A 112 -7.59 -14.68 -13.54
CA GLU A 112 -6.70 -14.22 -12.47
C GLU A 112 -5.68 -13.20 -12.98
N SER A 113 -5.01 -13.51 -14.09
CA SER A 113 -3.99 -12.62 -14.69
C SER A 113 -4.58 -11.27 -15.11
N ILE A 114 -5.78 -11.26 -15.71
CA ILE A 114 -6.47 -10.02 -16.10
C ILE A 114 -6.85 -9.20 -14.87
N LEU A 115 -7.37 -9.83 -13.81
CA LEU A 115 -7.73 -9.14 -12.57
C LEU A 115 -6.51 -8.48 -11.91
N TYR A 116 -5.40 -9.20 -11.81
CA TYR A 116 -4.16 -8.62 -11.28
C TYR A 116 -3.59 -7.52 -12.18
N ALA A 117 -3.68 -7.66 -13.51
CA ALA A 117 -3.25 -6.61 -14.42
C ALA A 117 -4.07 -5.32 -14.25
N LEU A 118 -5.40 -5.44 -14.11
CA LEU A 118 -6.27 -4.29 -13.84
C LEU A 118 -5.95 -3.64 -12.48
N LEU A 119 -5.78 -4.46 -11.43
CA LEU A 119 -5.37 -3.99 -10.11
C LEU A 119 -4.03 -3.26 -10.15
N ASP A 120 -3.08 -3.74 -10.94
CA ASP A 120 -1.77 -3.13 -11.10
C ASP A 120 -1.83 -1.79 -11.82
N VAL A 121 -2.63 -1.67 -12.89
CA VAL A 121 -2.87 -0.40 -13.56
C VAL A 121 -3.53 0.60 -12.61
N THR A 122 -4.54 0.19 -11.85
CA THR A 122 -5.19 1.06 -10.86
C THR A 122 -4.23 1.48 -9.74
N SER A 123 -3.54 0.53 -9.11
CA SER A 123 -2.66 0.80 -7.97
C SER A 123 -1.38 1.54 -8.34
N LYS A 124 -0.91 1.45 -9.59
CA LYS A 124 0.34 2.10 -10.02
C LYS A 124 0.08 3.34 -10.86
N CYS A 125 -0.70 3.22 -11.94
CA CYS A 125 -0.89 4.33 -12.88
C CYS A 125 -1.74 5.43 -12.25
N PHE A 126 -2.94 5.11 -11.74
CA PHE A 126 -3.82 6.13 -11.15
C PHE A 126 -3.19 6.74 -9.90
N PHE A 127 -2.55 5.92 -9.05
CA PHE A 127 -1.76 6.41 -7.93
C PHE A 127 -0.70 7.43 -8.36
N SER A 128 0.10 7.10 -9.37
CA SER A 128 1.18 7.97 -9.84
C SER A 128 0.65 9.25 -10.47
N PHE A 129 -0.44 9.17 -11.25
CA PHE A 129 -1.09 10.35 -11.81
C PHE A 129 -1.58 11.30 -10.72
N MET A 130 -2.21 10.79 -9.65
CA MET A 130 -2.69 11.62 -8.54
C MET A 130 -1.55 12.34 -7.81
N ILE A 131 -0.40 11.67 -7.67
CA ILE A 131 0.78 12.20 -7.00
C ILE A 131 1.53 13.24 -7.85
N ILE A 132 1.58 13.07 -9.18
CA ILE A 132 2.28 13.98 -10.10
C ILE A 132 1.43 15.21 -10.42
N GLN A 133 0.11 15.08 -10.50
CA GLN A 133 -0.78 16.17 -10.92
C GLN A 133 -0.95 17.27 -9.86
N MET A 134 -0.51 17.06 -8.63
CA MET A 134 -0.53 18.09 -7.60
C MET A 134 0.90 18.58 -7.35
N ASP A 135 1.11 19.90 -7.40
CA ASP A 135 2.41 20.61 -7.23
C ASP A 135 3.06 20.44 -5.83
N VAL A 136 2.76 19.33 -5.14
CA VAL A 136 3.18 19.02 -3.78
C VAL A 136 4.67 18.66 -3.68
N TYR A 137 5.32 18.31 -4.78
CA TYR A 137 6.77 18.08 -4.79
C TYR A 137 7.59 19.37 -4.72
N GLU A 138 7.06 20.49 -5.22
CA GLU A 138 7.76 21.77 -5.20
C GLU A 138 7.71 22.40 -3.79
N SER A 139 6.63 22.16 -3.03
CA SER A 139 6.50 22.60 -1.64
C SER A 139 7.25 21.71 -0.64
N ALA A 140 7.27 20.38 -0.83
CA ALA A 140 7.97 19.44 0.07
C ALA A 140 9.50 19.57 0.03
N SER A 141 10.04 19.80 -1.17
CA SER A 141 11.48 19.99 -1.36
C SER A 141 11.96 21.36 -0.84
N ALA A 142 11.12 22.39 -0.95
CA ALA A 142 11.41 23.73 -0.46
C ALA A 142 11.46 23.84 1.08
N GLU A 143 10.63 23.09 1.81
CA GLU A 143 10.70 23.03 3.28
C GLU A 143 11.94 22.30 3.78
N THR A 144 12.29 21.18 3.12
CA THR A 144 13.50 20.43 3.48
C THR A 144 14.76 21.30 3.30
N GLN A 145 14.83 22.17 2.29
CA GLN A 145 15.97 23.08 2.13
C GLN A 145 16.06 24.17 3.21
N LYS A 146 14.96 24.60 3.83
CA LYS A 146 14.98 25.64 4.86
C LYS A 146 15.48 25.14 6.21
N GLU A 147 15.38 23.84 6.48
CA GLU A 147 15.81 23.27 7.76
C GLU A 147 17.34 23.13 7.88
N TYR A 148 18.07 23.22 6.76
CA TYR A 148 19.54 23.12 6.70
C TYR A 148 20.26 24.46 6.44
N VAL A 149 19.57 25.61 6.53
CA VAL A 149 20.15 26.97 6.38
C VAL A 149 19.92 27.76 7.66
#